data_AF-A0A3S1WY65-F1
#
_entry.id   AF-A0A3S1WY65-F1
#
_cell.length_a   1.000
_cell.length_b   1.000
_cell.length_c   1.000
_cell.angle_alpha   90.00
_cell.angle_beta   90.00
_cell.angle_gamma   90.00
#
_symmetry.space_group_name_H-M   'P 1'
#
loop_
_entity.id
_entity.type
_entity.pdbx_description
1 polymer ?
#
loop_
_entity_poly.entity_id
_entity_poly.type
_entity_poly.pdbx_seq_one_letter_code
_entity_poly.pdbx_strand_id
1 'polypeptide(L)'
;ENLSKLIWEGPEETLMLTANAQPALMAVSLAAIRALESRGFSLKGKVAYVAGHSLGEYSALAAAGFVSVADAARLLRIRGNAMQAAVPAGEGAMAAIIGLEQADVEAACAEAAKGSVCQIANDNGGGQLVISGARAAVELAAKLCTEKG
;
A
#
# COMPACT_ATOMS: atom_id res chain seq x y z
N GLU A 1 -8.75 -6.53 -20.04
CA GLU A 1 -9.79 -6.49 -19.01
C GLU A 1 -10.33 -5.07 -18.88
N ASN A 2 -11.64 -4.89 -18.66
CA ASN A 2 -12.23 -3.55 -18.50
C ASN A 2 -12.18 -3.17 -17.00
N LEU A 3 -11.11 -2.49 -16.59
CA LEU A 3 -10.91 -2.11 -15.19
C LEU A 3 -12.04 -1.21 -14.67
N SER A 4 -12.59 -0.32 -15.49
CA SER A 4 -13.73 0.51 -15.09
C SER A 4 -14.97 -0.30 -14.75
N LYS A 5 -15.27 -1.36 -15.52
CA LYS A 5 -16.40 -2.24 -15.19
C LYS A 5 -16.19 -2.94 -13.85
N LEU A 6 -14.96 -3.39 -13.57
CA LEU A 6 -14.62 -4.00 -12.28
C LEU A 6 -14.76 -3.00 -11.12
N ILE A 7 -14.36 -1.74 -11.31
CA ILE A 7 -14.49 -0.69 -10.27
C ILE A 7 -15.97 -0.39 -9.94
N TRP A 8 -16.84 -0.30 -10.95
CA TRP A 8 -18.23 0.13 -10.77
C TRP A 8 -19.20 -1.00 -10.42
N GLU A 9 -18.98 -2.19 -10.98
CA GLU A 9 -19.96 -3.28 -11.01
C GLU A 9 -19.35 -4.62 -10.58
N GLY A 10 -18.04 -4.66 -10.31
CA GLY A 10 -17.31 -5.88 -10.04
C GLY A 10 -17.60 -6.47 -8.65
N PRO A 11 -17.40 -7.79 -8.47
CA PRO A 11 -17.39 -8.39 -7.14
C PRO A 11 -16.28 -7.78 -6.28
N GLU A 12 -16.59 -7.50 -5.02
CA GLU A 12 -15.66 -6.88 -4.08
C GLU A 12 -14.38 -7.72 -3.92
N GLU A 13 -14.51 -9.04 -3.81
CA GLU A 13 -13.38 -9.94 -3.65
C GLU A 13 -12.43 -9.90 -4.84
N THR A 14 -12.97 -9.70 -6.04
CA THR A 14 -12.17 -9.56 -7.25
C THR A 14 -11.49 -8.20 -7.30
N LEU A 15 -12.19 -7.12 -6.94
CA LEU A 15 -11.61 -5.77 -6.90
C LEU A 15 -10.49 -5.67 -5.86
N MET A 16 -10.64 -6.33 -4.71
CA MET A 16 -9.67 -6.35 -3.62
C MET A 16 -8.40 -7.16 -3.92
N LEU A 17 -8.37 -7.97 -4.97
CA LEU A 17 -7.13 -8.62 -5.41
C LEU A 17 -6.08 -7.54 -5.70
N THR A 18 -4.89 -7.65 -5.11
CA THR A 18 -3.80 -6.67 -5.22
C THR A 18 -3.49 -6.26 -6.67
N ALA A 19 -3.58 -7.19 -7.62
CA ALA A 19 -3.42 -6.92 -9.05
C ALA A 19 -4.47 -5.95 -9.63
N ASN A 20 -5.69 -5.96 -9.11
CA ASN A 20 -6.81 -5.11 -9.50
C ASN A 20 -6.85 -3.82 -8.67
N ALA A 21 -6.72 -3.94 -7.35
CA ALA A 21 -6.80 -2.83 -6.41
C ALA A 21 -5.77 -1.74 -6.72
N GLN A 22 -4.54 -2.11 -7.07
CA GLN A 22 -3.47 -1.14 -7.36
C GLN A 22 -3.81 -0.19 -8.52
N PRO A 23 -4.05 -0.66 -9.76
CA PRO A 23 -4.43 0.24 -10.85
C PRO A 23 -5.78 0.91 -10.62
N ALA A 24 -6.73 0.29 -9.89
CA ALA A 24 -8.01 0.90 -9.56
C ALA A 24 -7.86 2.13 -8.64
N LEU A 25 -7.10 1.99 -7.54
CA LEU A 25 -6.81 3.08 -6.61
C LEU A 25 -6.04 4.23 -7.29
N MET A 26 -5.12 3.91 -8.20
CA MET A 26 -4.45 4.93 -9.01
C MET A 26 -5.44 5.69 -9.88
N ALA A 27 -6.34 4.98 -10.57
CA ALA A 27 -7.37 5.61 -11.40
C ALA A 27 -8.28 6.55 -10.59
N VAL A 28 -8.71 6.14 -9.40
CA VAL A 28 -9.54 6.97 -8.51
C VAL A 28 -8.75 8.18 -8.00
N SER A 29 -7.48 8.01 -7.64
CA SER A 29 -6.61 9.12 -7.20
C SER A 29 -6.46 10.18 -8.28
N LEU A 30 -6.22 9.77 -9.53
CA LEU A 30 -6.12 10.70 -10.66
C LEU A 30 -7.46 11.33 -11.01
N ALA A 31 -8.56 10.59 -10.89
CA ALA A 31 -9.90 11.14 -11.10
C ALA A 31 -10.20 12.29 -10.13
N ALA A 32 -9.79 12.18 -8.86
CA ALA A 32 -9.91 13.25 -7.89
C ALA A 32 -9.13 14.51 -8.31
N ILE A 33 -7.90 14.36 -8.80
CA ILE A 33 -7.11 15.48 -9.33
C ILE A 33 -7.79 16.10 -10.55
N ARG A 34 -8.28 15.29 -11.50
CA ARG A 34 -8.97 15.79 -12.70
C ARG A 34 -10.27 16.52 -12.35
N ALA A 35 -10.98 16.09 -11.30
CA ALA A 35 -12.17 16.79 -10.80
C ALA A 35 -11.84 18.14 -10.15
N LEU A 36 -10.67 18.29 -9.53
CA LEU A 36 -10.19 19.58 -9.05
C LEU A 36 -9.78 20.49 -10.21
N GLU A 37 -9.06 19.96 -11.19
CA GLU A 37 -8.61 20.71 -12.36
C GLU A 37 -9.77 21.21 -13.22
N SER A 38 -10.84 20.43 -13.37
CA SER A 38 -12.05 20.87 -14.07
C SER A 38 -12.74 22.06 -13.40
N ARG A 39 -12.42 22.33 -12.12
CA ARG A 39 -12.88 23.49 -11.34
C ARG A 39 -11.84 24.61 -11.24
N GLY A 40 -10.79 24.56 -12.06
CA GLY A 40 -9.79 25.62 -12.16
C GLY A 40 -8.58 25.46 -11.22
N PHE A 41 -8.46 24.35 -10.49
CA PHE A 41 -7.21 24.03 -9.80
C PHE A 41 -6.10 23.72 -10.82
N SER A 42 -4.87 24.14 -10.55
CA SER A 42 -3.71 23.80 -11.39
C SER A 42 -2.68 23.10 -10.53
N LEU A 43 -2.51 21.79 -10.71
CA LEU A 43 -1.50 21.03 -9.96
C LEU A 43 -0.10 21.63 -10.20
N LYS A 44 0.29 21.77 -11.47
CA LYS A 44 1.59 22.34 -11.86
C LYS A 44 1.80 23.78 -11.40
N GLY A 45 0.74 24.58 -11.31
CA GLY A 45 0.83 25.99 -10.93
C GLY A 45 0.74 26.26 -9.42
N LYS A 46 0.27 25.30 -8.63
CA LYS A 46 -0.01 25.48 -7.19
C LYS A 46 0.76 24.54 -6.27
N VAL A 47 1.36 23.48 -6.80
CA VAL A 47 2.01 22.43 -6.01
C VAL A 47 3.47 22.32 -6.41
N ALA A 48 4.37 22.43 -5.44
CA ALA A 48 5.81 22.29 -5.66
C ALA A 48 6.26 20.82 -5.67
N TYR A 49 5.60 19.97 -4.87
CA TYR A 49 5.97 18.57 -4.68
C TYR A 49 4.74 17.68 -4.58
N VAL A 50 4.87 16.48 -5.12
CA VAL A 50 3.90 15.40 -4.93
C VAL A 50 4.60 14.24 -4.24
N ALA A 51 3.87 13.53 -3.39
CA ALA A 51 4.32 12.31 -2.75
C ALA A 51 3.14 11.37 -2.63
N GLY A 52 3.40 10.07 -2.60
CA GLY A 52 2.37 9.08 -2.37
C GLY A 52 2.93 7.86 -1.67
N HIS A 53 2.15 7.31 -0.74
CA HIS A 53 2.57 6.19 0.08
C HIS A 53 2.42 4.86 -0.67
N SER A 54 3.49 4.07 -0.78
CA SER A 54 3.50 2.77 -1.47
C SER A 54 2.99 2.89 -2.91
N LEU A 55 1.89 2.21 -3.27
CA LEU A 55 1.19 2.38 -4.55
C LEU A 55 0.92 3.86 -4.90
N GLY A 56 0.65 4.70 -3.90
CA GLY A 56 0.34 6.11 -4.09
C GLY A 56 1.46 6.87 -4.80
N GLU A 57 2.71 6.40 -4.73
CA GLU A 57 3.84 7.00 -5.44
C GLU A 57 3.61 7.01 -6.96
N TYR A 58 3.04 5.93 -7.51
CA TYR A 58 2.70 5.85 -8.94
C TYR A 58 1.58 6.82 -9.30
N SER A 59 0.60 7.00 -8.42
CA SER A 59 -0.45 8.00 -8.60
C SER A 59 0.13 9.42 -8.60
N ALA A 60 1.05 9.72 -7.68
CA ALA A 60 1.72 11.01 -7.59
C ALA A 60 2.58 11.29 -8.83
N LEU A 61 3.40 10.31 -9.26
CA LEU A 61 4.23 10.42 -10.47
C LEU A 61 3.37 10.60 -11.73
N ALA A 62 2.25 9.89 -11.85
CA ALA A 62 1.32 10.06 -12.97
C ALA A 62 0.62 11.42 -12.93
N ALA A 63 0.22 11.90 -11.75
CA ALA A 63 -0.38 13.22 -11.58
C ALA A 63 0.60 14.34 -11.96
N ALA A 64 1.89 14.21 -11.61
CA ALA A 64 2.94 15.14 -12.00
C ALA A 64 3.36 15.04 -13.47
N GLY A 65 2.84 14.06 -14.22
CA GLY A 65 3.15 13.85 -15.64
C GLY A 65 4.50 13.20 -15.91
N PHE A 66 5.14 12.60 -14.90
CA PHE A 66 6.40 11.86 -15.06
C PHE A 66 6.20 10.54 -15.84
N VAL A 67 5.06 9.88 -15.61
CA VAL A 67 4.67 8.65 -16.30
C VAL A 67 3.26 8.83 -16.87
N SER A 68 2.99 8.25 -18.05
CA SER A 68 1.64 8.31 -18.62
C SER A 68 0.67 7.50 -17.76
N VAL A 69 -0.62 7.88 -17.76
CA VAL A 69 -1.66 7.12 -17.03
C VAL A 69 -1.72 5.66 -17.48
N ALA A 70 -1.56 5.43 -18.79
CA ALA A 70 -1.58 4.08 -19.36
C ALA A 70 -0.39 3.25 -18.88
N ASP A 71 0.81 3.84 -18.82
CA ASP A 71 2.01 3.12 -18.37
C ASP A 71 1.99 2.90 -16.86
N ALA A 72 1.53 3.88 -16.08
CA ALA A 72 1.31 3.71 -14.64
C ALA A 72 0.35 2.55 -14.36
N ALA A 73 -0.76 2.44 -15.10
CA ALA A 73 -1.71 1.34 -14.96
C ALA A 73 -1.08 -0.03 -15.29
N ARG A 74 -0.26 -0.10 -16.35
CA ARG A 74 0.47 -1.33 -16.73
C ARG A 74 1.51 -1.72 -15.67
N LEU A 75 2.29 -0.76 -15.19
CA LEU A 75 3.28 -0.97 -14.14
C LEU A 75 2.62 -1.46 -12.85
N LEU A 76 1.50 -0.87 -12.45
CA LEU A 76 0.76 -1.29 -11.25
C LEU A 76 0.13 -2.67 -11.40
N ARG A 77 -0.33 -3.04 -12.61
CA ARG A 77 -0.77 -4.41 -12.89
C ARG A 77 0.38 -5.40 -12.72
N ILE A 78 1.55 -5.11 -13.29
CA ILE A 78 2.74 -5.94 -13.16
C ILE A 78 3.15 -6.06 -11.69
N ARG A 79 3.23 -4.95 -10.97
CA ARG A 79 3.55 -4.89 -9.54
C ARG A 79 2.58 -5.74 -8.72
N GLY A 80 1.28 -5.58 -8.94
CA GLY A 80 0.27 -6.32 -8.19
C GLY A 80 0.28 -7.83 -8.48
N ASN A 81 0.49 -8.24 -9.74
CA ASN A 81 0.68 -9.64 -10.10
C ASN A 81 1.94 -10.24 -9.44
N ALA A 82 3.06 -9.50 -9.49
CA ALA A 82 4.31 -9.95 -8.88
C ALA A 82 4.17 -10.11 -7.36
N MET A 83 3.52 -9.16 -6.68
CA MET A 83 3.24 -9.25 -5.24
C MET A 83 2.37 -10.45 -4.89
N GLN A 84 1.33 -10.75 -5.68
CA GLN A 84 0.48 -11.92 -5.43
C GLN A 84 1.20 -13.25 -5.69
N ALA A 85 2.11 -13.28 -6.67
CA ALA A 85 2.87 -14.49 -6.99
C ALA A 85 4.02 -14.76 -6.00
N ALA A 86 4.52 -13.73 -5.30
CA ALA A 86 5.69 -13.83 -4.45
C ALA A 86 5.47 -14.65 -3.17
N VAL A 87 4.24 -14.70 -2.65
CA VAL A 87 3.90 -15.41 -1.41
C VAL A 87 2.55 -16.11 -1.61
N PRO A 88 2.44 -17.42 -1.33
CA PRO A 88 1.17 -18.13 -1.40
C PRO A 88 0.09 -17.45 -0.54
N ALA A 89 -1.16 -17.51 -1.01
CA ALA A 89 -2.27 -16.88 -0.32
C ALA A 89 -2.40 -17.41 1.12
N GLY A 90 -2.32 -16.48 2.08
CA GLY A 90 -2.43 -16.79 3.50
C GLY A 90 -1.12 -17.12 4.22
N GLU A 91 0.03 -17.14 3.54
CA GLU A 91 1.32 -17.33 4.22
C GLU A 91 1.93 -16.01 4.71
N GLY A 92 1.65 -14.90 4.04
CA GLY A 92 2.05 -13.56 4.45
C GLY A 92 0.99 -12.84 5.28
N ALA A 93 1.42 -11.96 6.18
CA ALA A 93 0.53 -11.07 6.92
C ALA A 93 1.16 -9.69 7.15
N MET A 94 0.32 -8.74 7.54
CA MET A 94 0.69 -7.42 8.02
C MET A 94 -0.14 -7.06 9.25
N ALA A 95 0.42 -6.32 10.20
CA ALA A 95 -0.29 -5.82 11.36
C ALA A 95 0.13 -4.38 11.66
N ALA A 96 -0.85 -3.54 12.03
CA ALA A 96 -0.59 -2.19 12.50
C ALA A 96 -0.29 -2.21 14.00
N ILE A 97 0.79 -1.55 14.41
CA ILE A 97 1.21 -1.36 15.80
C ILE A 97 1.05 0.13 16.11
N ILE A 98 0.32 0.45 17.17
CA ILE A 98 -0.03 1.83 17.53
C ILE A 98 0.51 2.16 18.91
N GLY A 99 1.25 3.26 19.03
CA GLY A 99 1.66 3.83 20.31
C GLY A 99 2.98 3.29 20.87
N LEU A 100 3.60 2.30 20.21
CA LEU A 100 4.94 1.84 20.57
C LEU A 100 6.02 2.56 19.77
N GLU A 101 7.17 2.72 20.42
CA GLU A 101 8.38 3.23 19.81
C GLU A 101 9.00 2.20 18.87
N GLN A 102 9.67 2.69 17.81
CA GLN A 102 10.24 1.84 16.76
C GLN A 102 11.16 0.74 17.31
N ALA A 103 12.01 1.07 18.29
CA ALA A 103 12.96 0.11 18.87
C ALA A 103 12.27 -1.08 19.56
N ASP A 104 11.12 -0.84 20.20
CA ASP A 104 10.34 -1.91 20.85
C ASP A 104 9.69 -2.83 19.83
N VAL A 105 9.18 -2.26 18.73
CA VAL A 105 8.59 -3.04 17.63
C VAL A 105 9.66 -3.84 16.89
N GLU A 106 10.85 -3.27 16.65
CA GLU A 106 12.00 -3.98 16.08
C GLU A 106 12.41 -5.17 16.94
N ALA A 107 12.48 -5.00 18.27
CA ALA A 107 12.79 -6.08 19.20
C ALA A 107 11.73 -7.20 19.15
N ALA A 108 10.44 -6.85 19.14
CA ALA A 108 9.34 -7.80 19.03
C ALA A 108 9.38 -8.57 17.69
N CYS A 109 9.66 -7.89 16.57
CA CYS A 109 9.86 -8.51 15.27
C CYS A 109 11.03 -9.49 15.28
N ALA A 110 12.18 -9.10 15.84
CA ALA A 110 13.37 -9.94 15.91
C ALA A 110 13.14 -11.20 16.77
N GLU A 111 12.41 -11.06 17.89
CA GLU A 111 12.04 -12.18 18.74
C GLU A 111 11.09 -13.16 18.03
N ALA A 112 10.10 -12.64 17.30
CA ALA A 112 9.10 -13.44 16.60
C ALA A 112 9.62 -14.08 15.30
N ALA A 113 10.64 -13.51 14.67
CA ALA A 113 11.21 -13.98 13.41
C ALA A 113 12.05 -15.27 13.53
N LYS A 114 12.14 -15.92 14.69
CA LYS A 114 12.96 -17.14 14.87
C LYS A 114 12.53 -18.26 13.90
N GLY A 115 13.32 -18.46 12.84
CA GLY A 115 13.06 -19.44 11.78
C GLY A 115 12.12 -18.94 10.67
N SER A 116 11.80 -17.65 10.65
CA SER A 116 10.94 -17.01 9.65
C SER A 116 11.30 -15.54 9.47
N VAL A 117 10.39 -14.71 8.93
CA VAL A 117 10.61 -13.28 8.72
C VAL A 117 9.48 -12.46 9.35
N CYS A 118 9.85 -11.40 10.06
CA CYS A 118 8.96 -10.34 10.54
C CYS A 118 9.78 -9.07 10.68
N GLN A 119 9.29 -7.96 10.12
CA GLN A 119 9.99 -6.67 10.14
C GLN A 119 9.00 -5.51 10.04
N ILE A 120 9.43 -4.31 10.44
CA ILE A 120 8.69 -3.09 10.15
C ILE A 120 8.72 -2.83 8.64
N ALA A 121 7.54 -2.70 8.05
CA ALA A 121 7.32 -2.43 6.63
C ALA A 121 6.97 -0.96 6.36
N ASN A 122 6.29 -0.31 7.31
CA ASN A 122 5.93 1.10 7.21
C ASN A 122 6.12 1.79 8.55
N ASP A 123 6.71 2.99 8.49
CA ASP A 123 6.56 4.02 9.51
C ASP A 123 5.59 5.06 8.94
N ASN A 124 4.38 5.11 9.50
CA ASN A 124 3.35 6.05 9.09
C ASN A 124 3.39 7.36 9.89
N GLY A 125 4.33 7.50 10.84
CA GLY A 125 4.42 8.61 11.77
C GLY A 125 3.37 8.56 12.88
N GLY A 126 3.52 9.44 13.87
CA GLY A 126 2.58 9.55 14.99
C GLY A 126 2.48 8.30 15.87
N GLY A 127 3.53 7.48 15.91
CA GLY A 127 3.56 6.20 16.64
C GLY A 127 2.79 5.07 15.95
N GLN A 128 2.41 5.22 14.67
CA GLN A 128 1.82 4.14 13.88
C GLN A 128 2.88 3.47 13.01
N LEU A 129 3.18 2.22 13.34
CA LEU A 129 4.07 1.35 12.57
C LEU A 129 3.25 0.21 11.94
N VAL A 130 3.74 -0.34 10.84
CA VAL A 130 3.18 -1.56 10.25
C VAL A 130 4.27 -2.60 10.17
N ILE A 131 4.03 -3.77 10.75
CA ILE A 131 4.91 -4.93 10.62
C ILE A 131 4.40 -5.85 9.51
N SER A 132 5.31 -6.54 8.82
CA SER A 132 4.98 -7.52 7.78
C SER A 132 5.94 -8.71 7.81
N GLY A 133 5.49 -9.84 7.29
CA GLY A 133 6.29 -11.05 7.20
C GLY A 133 5.44 -12.30 7.09
N ALA A 134 5.99 -13.43 7.55
CA ALA A 134 5.23 -14.66 7.64
C ALA A 134 4.12 -14.53 8.69
N ARG A 135 2.94 -15.08 8.39
CA ARG A 135 1.73 -14.92 9.21
C ARG A 135 1.97 -15.23 10.69
N ALA A 136 2.52 -16.40 11.00
CA ALA A 136 2.76 -16.81 12.38
C ALA A 136 3.74 -15.87 13.12
N ALA A 137 4.76 -15.37 12.43
CA ALA A 137 5.72 -14.43 13.01
C ALA A 137 5.12 -13.05 13.25
N VAL A 138 4.28 -12.56 12.32
CA VAL A 138 3.55 -11.29 12.47
C VAL A 138 2.55 -11.38 13.63
N GLU A 139 1.80 -12.47 13.74
CA GLU A 139 0.84 -12.69 14.83
C GLU A 139 1.54 -12.73 16.20
N LEU A 140 2.68 -13.41 16.28
CA LEU A 140 3.49 -13.43 17.51
C LEU A 140 4.06 -12.04 17.83
N ALA A 141 4.65 -11.33 16.86
CA ALA A 141 5.17 -9.99 17.06
C ALA A 141 4.08 -9.01 17.51
N ALA A 142 2.88 -9.08 16.92
CA ALA A 142 1.73 -8.27 17.32
C ALA A 142 1.29 -8.54 18.76
N LYS A 143 1.33 -9.82 19.19
CA LYS A 143 1.07 -10.20 20.58
C LYS A 143 2.13 -9.63 21.53
N LEU A 144 3.41 -9.77 21.20
CA LEU A 144 4.52 -9.22 21.99
C LEU A 144 4.44 -7.69 22.11
N CYS A 145 4.05 -7.00 21.04
CA CYS A 145 3.79 -5.56 21.07
C CYS A 145 2.61 -5.23 22.01
N THR A 146 1.51 -5.97 21.92
CA THR A 146 0.34 -5.76 22.80
C THR A 146 0.68 -5.92 24.28
N GLU A 147 1.59 -6.85 24.62
CA GLU A 147 2.06 -7.06 25.99
C GLU A 147 2.95 -5.91 26.50
N LYS A 148 3.54 -5.11 25.61
CA LYS A 148 4.39 -3.96 25.93
C LYS A 148 3.63 -2.64 26.09
N GLY A 149 2.40 -2.55 25.60
CA GLY A 149 1.56 -1.33 25.66
C GLY A 149 0.90 -1.03 24.33
#